data_AF-A0A3D1IWJ1-F1
#
_entry.id   AF-A0A3D1IWJ1-F1
#
_cell.length_a   1.000
_cell.length_b   1.000
_cell.length_c   1.000
_cell.angle_alpha   90.00
_cell.angle_beta   90.00
_cell.angle_gamma   90.00
#
_symmetry.space_group_name_H-M   'P 1'
#
loop_
_entity.id
_entity.type
_entity.pdbx_description
1 polymer ?
#
loop_
_entity_poly.entity_id
_entity_poly.type
_entity_poly.pdbx_seq_one_letter_code
_entity_poly.pdbx_strand_id
1 'polypeptide(L)'
;MRPILIAFGRALLSQLHIRMLMLTLLPFVLSLLIWGVILWLGLQPMIDAVQAYFVEHGGFRISGELLGWLGLGAFKMVIVPMLAMWVLLPLMILTALIFVGLCAMPIIVKHVAVRRYP
;
A
#
# COMPACT_ATOMS: atom_id res chain seq x y z
N MET A 1 4.73 -36.51 -17.48
CA MET A 1 4.04 -35.19 -17.36
C MET A 1 2.71 -35.26 -16.61
N ARG A 2 1.83 -36.24 -16.89
CA ARG A 2 0.56 -36.44 -16.15
C ARG A 2 0.64 -36.46 -14.60
N PRO A 3 1.61 -37.13 -13.96
CA PRO A 3 1.68 -37.16 -12.48
C PRO A 3 2.01 -35.80 -11.89
N ILE A 4 2.83 -35.01 -12.59
CA ILE A 4 3.25 -33.67 -12.18
C ILE A 4 2.06 -32.72 -12.26
N LEU A 5 1.26 -32.77 -13.33
CA LEU A 5 0.04 -31.96 -13.44
C LEU A 5 -1.00 -32.30 -12.36
N ILE A 6 -1.16 -33.57 -12.01
CA ILE A 6 -2.11 -34.00 -10.98
C ILE A 6 -1.63 -33.58 -9.59
N ALA A 7 -0.33 -33.71 -9.31
CA ALA A 7 0.27 -33.23 -8.07
C ALA A 7 0.18 -31.70 -7.95
N PHE A 8 0.44 -30.98 -9.04
CA PHE A 8 0.31 -29.52 -9.11
C PHE A 8 -1.14 -29.06 -8.94
N GLY A 9 -2.09 -29.75 -9.57
CA GLY A 9 -3.52 -29.49 -9.40
C GLY A 9 -4.02 -29.74 -7.98
N ARG A 10 -3.60 -30.84 -7.34
CA ARG A 10 -3.91 -31.10 -5.91
C ARG A 10 -3.24 -30.09 -4.98
N ALA A 11 -2.02 -29.65 -5.28
CA ALA A 11 -1.33 -28.61 -4.52
C ALA A 11 -2.03 -27.25 -4.64
N LEU A 12 -2.47 -26.87 -5.85
CA LEU A 12 -3.28 -25.67 -6.10
C LEU A 12 -4.62 -25.73 -5.37
N LEU A 13 -5.34 -26.85 -5.46
CA LEU A 13 -6.60 -27.06 -4.72
C LEU A 13 -6.38 -27.06 -3.20
N SER A 14 -5.23 -27.56 -2.73
CA SER A 14 -4.85 -27.50 -1.32
C SER A 14 -4.48 -26.09 -0.84
N GLN A 15 -3.94 -25.23 -1.72
CA GLN A 15 -3.68 -23.82 -1.40
C GLN A 15 -4.95 -22.96 -1.47
N LEU A 16 -5.92 -23.35 -2.30
CA LEU A 16 -7.26 -22.75 -2.35
C LEU A 16 -8.17 -23.14 -1.18
N HIS A 17 -7.67 -23.94 -0.22
CA HIS A 17 -8.42 -24.24 0.98
C HIS A 17 -8.69 -22.93 1.74
N ILE A 18 -9.93 -22.45 1.69
CA ILE A 18 -10.40 -21.11 2.13
C ILE A 18 -9.86 -20.66 3.49
N ARG A 19 -9.59 -21.62 4.40
CA ARG A 19 -9.04 -21.41 5.74
C ARG A 19 -7.58 -20.96 5.72
N MET A 20 -6.75 -21.55 4.86
CA MET A 20 -5.33 -21.22 4.75
C MET A 20 -5.13 -19.91 3.98
N LEU A 21 -5.99 -19.66 2.98
CA LEU A 21 -6.07 -18.38 2.27
C LEU A 21 -6.55 -17.24 3.19
N MET A 22 -7.55 -17.47 4.05
CA MET A 22 -8.00 -16.46 5.02
C MET A 22 -6.90 -16.03 6.00
N LEU A 23 -6.02 -16.95 6.40
CA LEU A 23 -4.91 -16.64 7.33
C LEU A 23 -3.83 -15.75 6.69
N THR A 24 -3.58 -15.90 5.39
CA THR A 24 -2.68 -15.01 4.63
C THR A 24 -3.36 -13.72 4.19
N LEU A 25 -4.68 -13.75 3.96
CA LEU A 25 -5.45 -12.54 3.62
C LEU A 25 -5.63 -11.59 4.82
N LEU A 26 -5.66 -12.14 6.04
CA LEU A 26 -5.88 -11.37 7.26
C LEU A 26 -4.89 -10.21 7.46
N PRO A 27 -3.56 -10.41 7.40
CA PRO A 27 -2.61 -9.30 7.53
C PRO A 27 -2.72 -8.27 6.38
N PHE A 28 -3.12 -8.71 5.18
CA PHE A 28 -3.35 -7.82 4.04
C PHE A 28 -4.57 -6.92 4.25
N VAL A 29 -5.72 -7.50 4.63
CA VAL A 29 -6.96 -6.75 4.92
C VAL A 29 -6.75 -5.80 6.09
N LEU A 30 -6.02 -6.22 7.12
CA LEU A 30 -5.76 -5.41 8.30
C LEU A 30 -4.89 -4.18 7.95
N SER A 31 -3.85 -4.38 7.13
CA SER A 31 -3.06 -3.27 6.57
C SER A 31 -3.90 -2.32 5.70
N LEU A 32 -4.75 -2.87 4.82
CA LEU A 32 -5.64 -2.10 3.95
C LEU A 32 -6.60 -1.22 4.75
N LEU A 33 -7.19 -1.76 5.82
CA LEU A 33 -8.12 -1.01 6.68
C LEU A 33 -7.41 0.14 7.40
N ILE A 34 -6.23 -0.13 7.99
CA ILE A 34 -5.45 0.89 8.70
C ILE A 34 -5.09 2.03 7.74
N TRP A 35 -4.48 1.71 6.62
CA TRP A 35 -4.07 2.72 5.64
C TRP A 35 -5.27 3.39 4.96
N GLY A 36 -6.38 2.68 4.77
CA GLY A 36 -7.63 3.25 4.29
C GLY A 36 -8.16 4.34 5.21
N VAL A 37 -8.17 4.10 6.53
CA VAL A 37 -8.57 5.10 7.52
C VAL A 37 -7.58 6.26 7.59
N ILE A 38 -6.27 5.97 7.57
CA ILE A 38 -5.22 7.01 7.60
C ILE A 38 -5.33 7.92 6.38
N LEU A 39 -5.49 7.38 5.16
CA LEU A 39 -5.66 8.19 3.96
C LEU A 39 -6.97 8.94 3.97
N TRP A 40 -8.06 8.31 4.44
CA TRP A 40 -9.35 8.99 4.55
C TRP A 40 -9.27 10.27 5.38
N LEU A 41 -8.54 10.22 6.49
CA LEU A 41 -8.39 11.36 7.41
C LEU A 41 -7.22 12.29 7.03
N GLY A 42 -6.14 11.74 6.47
CA GLY A 42 -4.85 12.41 6.33
C GLY A 42 -4.51 12.86 4.91
N LEU A 43 -5.20 12.36 3.88
CA LEU A 43 -4.90 12.68 2.49
C LEU A 43 -5.10 14.18 2.20
N GLN A 44 -6.29 14.69 2.50
CA GLN A 44 -6.62 16.10 2.28
C GLN A 44 -5.69 17.05 3.03
N PRO A 45 -5.48 16.92 4.36
CA PRO A 45 -4.58 17.82 5.09
C PRO A 45 -3.13 17.72 4.62
N MET A 46 -2.68 16.56 4.13
CA MET A 46 -1.35 16.41 3.53
C MET A 46 -1.23 17.19 2.22
N ILE A 47 -2.22 17.10 1.34
CA ILE A 47 -2.26 17.86 0.08
C ILE A 47 -2.27 19.37 0.40
N ASP A 48 -3.09 19.79 1.35
CA ASP A 48 -3.19 21.19 1.77
C ASP A 48 -1.86 21.71 2.37
N ALA A 49 -1.15 20.88 3.14
CA ALA A 49 0.17 21.24 3.68
C ALA A 49 1.23 21.42 2.56
N VAL A 50 1.26 20.52 1.57
CA VAL A 50 2.15 20.66 0.41
C VAL A 50 1.77 21.89 -0.42
N GLN A 51 0.47 22.15 -0.57
CA GLN A 51 -0.03 23.33 -1.27
C GLN A 51 0.40 24.63 -0.56
N ALA A 52 0.26 24.70 0.76
CA ALA A 52 0.70 25.84 1.55
C ALA A 52 2.21 26.08 1.41
N TYR A 53 3.01 25.02 1.45
CA TYR A 53 4.45 25.10 1.22
C TYR A 53 4.79 25.68 -0.16
N PHE A 54 4.06 25.26 -1.20
CA PHE A 54 4.20 25.78 -2.56
C PHE A 54 3.80 27.26 -2.67
N VAL A 55 2.79 27.70 -1.93
CA VAL A 55 2.38 29.11 -1.91
C VAL A 55 3.43 29.98 -1.24
N GLU A 56 3.97 29.54 -0.10
CA GLU A 56 4.97 30.29 0.69
C GLU A 56 6.31 30.43 -0.04
N HIS A 57 6.76 29.37 -0.72
CA HIS A 57 8.07 29.35 -1.39
C HIS A 57 8.01 29.70 -2.89
N GLY A 58 6.84 30.10 -3.40
CA GLY A 58 6.64 30.41 -4.82
C GLY A 58 6.76 29.20 -5.76
N GLY A 59 6.58 27.98 -5.25
CA GLY A 59 6.67 26.73 -6.00
C GLY A 59 5.72 26.66 -7.21
N PHE A 60 4.55 27.30 -7.15
CA PHE A 60 3.61 27.39 -8.27
C PHE A 60 4.09 28.25 -9.44
N ARG A 61 4.99 29.21 -9.17
CA ARG A 61 5.60 30.06 -10.21
C ARG A 61 6.63 29.27 -10.99
N ILE A 62 7.58 28.65 -10.27
CA ILE A 62 8.65 27.83 -10.86
C ILE A 62 8.07 26.63 -11.62
N SER A 63 7.18 25.86 -10.97
CA SER A 63 6.55 24.70 -11.63
C SER A 63 5.64 25.13 -12.78
N GLY A 64 4.95 26.25 -12.66
CA GLY A 64 4.08 26.79 -13.72
C GLY A 64 4.85 27.26 -14.96
N GLU A 65 5.99 27.91 -14.78
CA GLU A 65 6.85 28.34 -15.89
C GLU A 65 7.47 27.14 -16.62
N LEU A 66 7.99 26.15 -15.87
CA LEU A 66 8.53 24.91 -16.45
C LEU A 66 7.46 24.10 -17.20
N LEU A 67 6.28 23.91 -16.59
CA LEU A 67 5.17 23.19 -17.21
C LEU A 67 4.59 23.95 -18.41
N GLY A 68 4.53 25.29 -18.32
CA GLY A 68 4.10 26.14 -19.41
C GLY A 68 5.04 26.07 -20.62
N TRP A 69 6.35 26.05 -20.38
CA TRP A 69 7.35 25.85 -21.44
C TRP A 69 7.24 24.47 -22.11
N LEU A 70 6.89 23.44 -21.35
CA LEU A 70 6.65 22.08 -21.86
C LEU A 70 5.25 21.90 -22.51
N GLY A 71 4.39 22.92 -22.49
CA GLY A 71 3.00 22.82 -22.98
C GLY A 71 2.07 21.98 -22.08
N LEU A 72 2.50 21.64 -20.86
CA LEU A 72 1.81 20.77 -19.91
C LEU A 72 0.98 21.55 -18.89
N GLY A 73 0.27 22.60 -19.33
CA GLY A 73 -0.51 23.47 -18.44
C GLY A 73 -1.54 22.73 -17.55
N ALA A 74 -2.12 21.64 -18.06
CA ALA A 74 -3.07 20.81 -17.32
C ALA A 74 -2.45 20.08 -16.11
N PHE A 75 -1.15 19.73 -16.16
CA PHE A 75 -0.46 19.04 -15.07
C PHE A 75 -0.22 19.93 -13.84
N LYS A 76 -0.33 21.25 -13.99
CA LYS A 76 -0.16 22.19 -12.88
C LYS A 76 -1.18 21.97 -11.75
N MET A 77 -2.37 21.45 -12.09
CA MET A 77 -3.41 21.13 -11.08
C MET A 77 -3.13 19.82 -10.34
N VAL A 78 -2.35 18.91 -10.93
CA VAL A 78 -2.11 17.56 -10.38
C VAL A 78 -0.76 17.47 -9.67
N ILE A 79 0.16 18.42 -9.90
CA ILE A 79 1.52 18.35 -9.38
C ILE A 79 1.60 18.26 -7.85
N VAL A 80 0.72 18.99 -7.14
CA VAL A 80 0.68 18.98 -5.67
C VAL A 80 0.19 17.64 -5.13
N PRO A 81 -0.99 17.10 -5.53
CA PRO A 81 -1.39 15.75 -5.18
C PRO A 81 -0.34 14.69 -5.56
N MET A 82 0.32 14.83 -6.70
CA MET A 82 1.32 13.87 -7.17
C MET A 82 2.56 13.84 -6.26
N LEU A 83 3.01 15.01 -5.79
CA LEU A 83 4.10 15.10 -4.81
C LEU A 83 3.70 14.54 -3.45
N ALA A 84 2.47 14.80 -3.00
CA ALA A 84 1.94 14.19 -1.79
C ALA A 84 1.96 12.65 -1.90
N MET A 85 1.51 12.10 -3.04
CA MET A 85 1.55 10.65 -3.31
C MET A 85 2.98 10.10 -3.34
N TRP A 86 3.93 10.84 -3.91
CA TRP A 86 5.34 10.46 -3.94
C TRP A 86 5.95 10.27 -2.55
N VAL A 87 5.49 11.02 -1.55
CA VAL A 87 5.91 10.87 -0.15
C VAL A 87 5.09 9.78 0.55
N LEU A 88 3.79 9.73 0.31
CA LEU A 88 2.86 8.80 0.95
C LEU A 88 3.12 7.34 0.53
N LEU A 89 3.28 7.03 -0.76
CA LEU A 89 3.46 5.66 -1.26
C LEU A 89 4.66 4.92 -0.65
N PRO A 90 5.90 5.46 -0.60
CA PRO A 90 7.01 4.75 0.02
C PRO A 90 6.81 4.57 1.53
N LEU A 91 6.20 5.55 2.20
CA LEU A 91 5.85 5.45 3.61
C LEU A 91 4.81 4.34 3.85
N MET A 92 3.82 4.21 2.94
CA MET A 92 2.85 3.11 2.94
C MET A 92 3.53 1.76 2.85
N ILE A 93 4.46 1.61 1.90
CA ILE A 93 5.17 0.34 1.70
C ILE A 93 6.00 0.00 2.93
N LEU A 94 6.78 0.95 3.46
CA LEU A 94 7.62 0.75 4.65
C LEU A 94 6.79 0.36 5.87
N THR A 95 5.75 1.13 6.17
CA THR A 95 4.89 0.87 7.32
C THR A 95 4.10 -0.42 7.16
N ALA A 96 3.59 -0.72 5.96
CA ALA A 96 2.94 -2.00 5.68
C ALA A 96 3.89 -3.17 5.87
N LEU A 97 5.15 -3.06 5.42
CA LEU A 97 6.16 -4.10 5.59
C LEU A 97 6.49 -4.33 7.07
N ILE A 98 6.62 -3.26 7.84
CA ILE A 98 6.82 -3.31 9.30
C ILE A 98 5.61 -3.96 9.99
N PHE A 99 4.39 -3.53 9.63
CA PHE A 99 3.15 -4.04 10.24
C PHE A 99 2.93 -5.51 9.90
N VAL A 100 3.14 -5.92 8.65
CA VAL A 100 3.09 -7.32 8.23
C VAL A 100 4.18 -8.11 8.94
N GLY A 101 5.41 -7.60 9.02
CA GLY A 101 6.51 -8.26 9.73
C GLY A 101 6.21 -8.49 11.22
N LEU A 102 5.66 -7.50 11.90
CA LEU A 102 5.37 -7.54 13.34
C LEU A 102 4.07 -8.29 13.68
N CYS A 103 3.01 -8.16 12.88
CA CYS A 103 1.71 -8.74 13.18
C CYS A 103 1.46 -10.09 12.50
N ALA A 104 1.97 -10.31 11.27
CA ALA A 104 1.73 -11.57 10.57
C ALA A 104 2.52 -12.71 11.19
N MET A 105 3.80 -12.50 11.55
CA MET A 105 4.64 -13.52 12.21
C MET A 105 4.00 -14.12 13.47
N PRO A 106 3.56 -13.35 14.49
CA PRO A 106 2.98 -13.93 15.70
C PRO A 106 1.63 -14.60 15.45
N ILE A 107 0.80 -14.09 14.53
CA ILE A 107 -0.49 -14.71 14.17
C ILE A 107 -0.26 -16.06 13.48
N ILE A 108 0.70 -16.12 12.56
CA ILE A 108 1.08 -17.33 11.84
C ILE A 108 1.67 -18.35 12.83
N VAL A 109 2.61 -17.94 13.69
CA VAL A 109 3.22 -18.82 14.70
C VAL A 109 2.17 -19.35 15.67
N LYS A 110 1.25 -18.50 16.16
CA LYS A 110 0.18 -18.94 17.06
C LYS A 110 -0.80 -19.91 16.38
N HIS A 111 -1.11 -19.70 15.09
CA HIS A 111 -1.98 -20.60 14.35
C HIS A 111 -1.31 -21.95 14.01
N VAL A 112 0.00 -21.95 13.74
CA VAL A 112 0.77 -23.19 13.49
C VAL A 112 1.01 -23.96 14.79
N ALA A 113 1.30 -23.28 15.89
CA ALA A 113 1.53 -23.87 17.21
C ALA A 113 0.30 -24.68 17.68
N VAL A 114 -0.90 -24.10 17.58
CA VAL A 114 -2.17 -24.75 17.97
C VAL A 114 -2.48 -26.01 17.15
N ARG A 115 -1.89 -26.16 15.95
CA ARG A 115 -2.24 -27.23 15.01
C ARG A 115 -1.22 -28.37 14.90
N ARG A 116 0.03 -28.16 15.33
CA ARG A 116 1.08 -29.20 15.25
C ARG A 116 1.64 -29.66 16.59
N TYR A 117 1.42 -28.92 17.68
CA TYR A 117 1.84 -29.32 19.03
C TYR A 117 0.82 -28.81 20.07
N PRO A 118 -0.26 -29.56 20.37
CA PRO A 118 -1.04 -29.35 21.59
C PRO A 118 -0.21 -29.71 22.83
#